data_AF-A0A371K121-F1
#
_entry.id   AF-A0A371K121-F1
#
_cell.length_a   1.000
_cell.length_b   1.000
_cell.length_c   1.000
_cell.angle_alpha   90.00
_cell.angle_beta   90.00
_cell.angle_gamma   90.00
#
_symmetry.space_group_name_H-M   'P 1'
#
loop_
_entity.id
_entity.type
_entity.pdbx_description
1 polymer ?
#
loop_
_entity_poly.entity_id
_entity_poly.type
_entity_poly.pdbx_seq_one_letter_code
_entity_poly.pdbx_strand_id
1 'polypeptide(L)' 'MSKESRRRMTLNLAGTEMQFLEDLCVRKGVSKTAAIRQALRLYQVVEDRVDSGKKLYFVDGTTKERSELMLL' A
#
# COMPACT_ATOMS: atom_id res chain seq x y z
N MET A 1 14.92 19.73 15.43
CA MET A 1 14.14 18.83 14.53
C MET A 1 15.10 17.82 13.94
N SER A 2 15.01 16.54 14.34
CA SER A 2 15.89 15.50 13.79
C SER A 2 15.67 15.41 12.28
N LYS A 3 16.75 15.57 11.50
CA LYS A 3 16.72 15.45 10.05
C LYS A 3 16.55 13.96 9.76
N GLU A 4 15.33 13.53 9.44
CA GLU A 4 15.02 12.15 9.06
C GLU A 4 16.08 11.63 8.07
N SER A 5 16.76 10.53 8.43
CA SER A 5 17.76 9.90 7.58
C SER A 5 17.08 9.28 6.36
N ARG A 6 17.07 9.99 5.21
CA ARG A 6 16.60 9.45 3.94
C ARG A 6 17.67 8.57 3.31
N ARG A 7 17.33 7.31 3.02
CA ARG A 7 18.18 6.39 2.27
C ARG A 7 17.60 6.20 0.87
N ARG A 8 18.48 6.04 -0.13
CA ARG A 8 18.09 5.67 -1.50
C ARG A 8 17.98 4.15 -1.60
N MET A 9 17.02 3.68 -2.39
CA MET A 9 16.89 2.28 -2.77
C MET A 9 16.71 2.20 -4.28
N THR A 10 17.17 1.09 -4.85
CA THR A 10 16.85 0.67 -6.22
C THR A 10 15.95 -0.55 -6.11
N LEU A 11 14.86 -0.57 -6.87
CA LEU A 11 13.88 -1.65 -6.86
C LEU A 11 13.75 -2.19 -8.27
N ASN A 12 13.88 -3.51 -8.41
CA ASN A 12 13.54 -4.20 -9.65
C ASN A 12 12.10 -4.69 -9.53
N LEU A 13 11.29 -4.41 -10.54
CA LEU A 13 9.90 -4.85 -10.64
C LEU A 13 9.74 -5.66 -11.92
N ALA A 14 8.87 -6.67 -11.88
CA ALA A 14 8.39 -7.31 -13.10
C ALA A 14 7.69 -6.28 -13.98
N GLY A 15 7.67 -6.50 -15.30
CA GLY A 15 7.07 -5.57 -16.24
C GLY A 15 5.59 -5.26 -15.91
N THR A 16 4.85 -6.26 -15.46
CA THR A 16 3.44 -6.12 -15.04
C THR A 16 3.28 -5.25 -13.80
N GLU A 17 4.16 -5.40 -12.80
CA GLU A 17 4.14 -4.60 -11.57
C GLU A 17 4.50 -3.15 -11.85
N MET A 18 5.49 -2.91 -12.71
CA MET A 18 5.88 -1.58 -13.12
C MET A 18 4.75 -0.88 -13.88
N GLN A 19 4.11 -1.56 -14.84
CA GLN A 19 2.97 -1.01 -15.58
C GLN A 19 1.83 -0.60 -14.63
N PHE A 20 1.48 -1.47 -13.68
CA PHE A 20 0.46 -1.16 -12.68
C PHE A 20 0.83 0.08 -11.86
N LEU A 21 2.09 0.22 -11.43
CA LEU A 21 2.55 1.38 -10.69
C LEU A 21 2.44 2.66 -11.53
N GLU A 22 2.76 2.60 -12.82
CA GLU A 22 2.65 3.74 -13.73
C GLU A 22 1.20 4.18 -13.94
N ASP A 23 0.31 3.23 -14.21
CA ASP A 23 -1.11 3.50 -14.38
C ASP A 23 -1.72 4.08 -13.10
N LEU A 24 -1.32 3.56 -11.93
CA LEU A 24 -1.73 4.11 -10.64
C LEU A 24 -1.25 5.55 -10.47
N CYS A 25 0.00 5.85 -10.82
CA CYS A 25 0.57 7.20 -10.73
C CYS A 25 -0.20 8.19 -11.61
N VAL A 26 -0.53 7.79 -12.85
CA VAL A 26 -1.34 8.61 -13.77
C VAL A 26 -2.73 8.86 -13.18
N ARG A 27 -3.44 7.81 -12.76
CA ARG A 27 -4.80 7.93 -12.20
C ARG A 27 -4.86 8.77 -10.93
N LYS A 28 -3.81 8.74 -10.11
CA LYS A 28 -3.78 9.44 -8.81
C LYS A 28 -3.05 10.79 -8.85
N GLY A 29 -2.38 11.12 -9.96
CA GLY A 29 -1.60 12.35 -10.08
C GLY A 29 -0.39 12.41 -9.13
N VAL A 30 0.26 11.27 -8.88
CA VAL A 30 1.39 11.17 -7.92
C VAL A 30 2.63 10.59 -8.60
N SER A 31 3.80 10.86 -8.02
CA SER A 31 5.05 10.24 -8.48
C SER A 31 5.16 8.78 -8.01
N LYS A 32 5.94 7.95 -8.72
CA LYS A 32 6.27 6.57 -8.33
C LYS A 32 6.80 6.51 -6.89
N THR A 33 7.70 7.42 -6.53
CA THR A 33 8.23 7.53 -5.16
C THR A 33 7.14 7.83 -4.13
N ALA A 34 6.18 8.70 -4.45
CA ALA A 34 5.07 9.00 -3.54
C ALA A 34 4.12 7.80 -3.39
N ALA A 35 3.79 7.11 -4.49
CA ALA A 35 2.97 5.91 -4.47
C ALA A 35 3.61 4.79 -3.63
N ILE A 36 4.91 4.52 -3.81
CA ILE A 36 5.62 3.50 -3.02
C ILE A 36 5.68 3.88 -1.53
N ARG A 37 5.91 5.15 -1.19
CA ARG A 37 5.84 5.59 0.22
C ARG A 37 4.44 5.41 0.81
N GLN A 38 3.40 5.66 0.03
CA GLN A 38 2.02 5.44 0.46
C GLN A 38 1.74 3.96 0.69
N ALA A 39 2.22 3.09 -0.21
CA ALA A 39 2.11 1.64 -0.06
C ALA A 39 2.80 1.14 1.22
N LEU A 40 4.02 1.62 1.52
CA LEU A 40 4.72 1.28 2.76
C LEU A 40 3.96 1.72 4.02
N ARG A 41 3.38 2.93 4.01
CA ARG A 41 2.55 3.42 5.14
C ARG A 41 1.29 2.59 5.31
N LEU A 42 0.63 2.21 4.21
CA LEU A 42 -0.52 1.34 4.24
C LEU A 42 -0.16 -0.02 4.83
N TYR A 43 0.97 -0.59 4.40
CA TYR A 43 1.45 -1.87 4.90
C TYR A 43 1.74 -1.82 6.41
N GLN A 44 2.40 -0.78 6.91
CA GLN A 44 2.62 -0.59 8.34
C GLN A 44 1.31 -0.55 9.15
N VAL A 45 0.32 0.20 8.66
CA VAL A 45 -1.01 0.33 9.29
C VAL A 45 -1.78 -1.01 9.33
N VAL A 46 -1.52 -1.86 8.34
CA VAL A 46 -2.07 -3.21 8.22
C VAL A 46 -1.39 -4.14 9.22
N GLU A 47 -0.06 -4.17 9.25
CA GLU A 47 0.74 -4.96 10.21
C GLU A 47 0.36 -4.60 11.66
N ASP A 48 0.35 -3.31 12.01
CA ASP A 48 0.00 -2.83 13.36
C ASP A 48 -1.40 -3.33 13.81
N ARG A 49 -2.34 -3.49 12.87
CA ARG A 49 -3.68 -4.00 13.18
C ARG A 49 -3.66 -5.50 13.40
N VAL A 50 -3.01 -6.25 12.52
CA VAL A 50 -2.91 -7.70 12.60
C VAL A 50 -2.18 -8.12 13.88
N ASP A 51 -1.06 -7.47 14.20
CA ASP A 51 -0.30 -7.69 15.44
C ASP A 51 -1.14 -7.40 16.70
N SER A 52 -2.10 -6.46 16.61
CA SER A 52 -3.06 -6.19 17.69
C SER A 52 -4.23 -7.18 17.76
N GLY A 53 -4.20 -8.27 16.99
CA GLY A 53 -5.23 -9.30 16.92
C GLY A 53 -6.49 -8.89 16.15
N LYS A 54 -6.43 -7.80 15.38
CA LYS A 54 -7.57 -7.31 14.59
C LYS A 54 -7.57 -7.91 13.19
N LYS A 55 -8.78 -8.07 12.65
CA LYS A 55 -9.01 -8.54 11.27
C LYS A 55 -9.36 -7.38 10.34
N LEU A 56 -8.92 -7.50 9.09
CA LEU A 56 -9.28 -6.57 8.01
C LEU A 56 -10.40 -7.17 7.17
N TYR A 57 -11.41 -6.35 6.88
CA TYR A 57 -12.53 -6.73 6.04
C TYR A 57 -12.71 -5.71 4.92
N PHE A 58 -12.97 -6.19 3.72
CA PHE A 58 -13.62 -5.37 2.70
C PHE A 58 -15.12 -5.45 2.89
N VAL A 59 -15.78 -4.29 2.76
CA VAL A 59 -17.22 -4.18 2.87
C VAL A 59 -17.74 -3.62 1.56
N ASP A 60 -18.63 -4.36 0.91
CA ASP A 60 -19.35 -3.84 -0.24
C ASP A 60 -20.28 -2.70 0.21
N GLY A 61 -20.13 -1.51 -0.39
CA GLY A 61 -20.89 -0.33 0.00
C GLY A 61 -22.41 -0.48 -0.24
N THR A 62 -22.79 -1.28 -1.23
CA THR A 62 -24.15 -1.50 -1.72
C THR A 62 -24.81 -2.68 -1.03
N THR A 63 -24.17 -3.87 -1.09
CA THR A 63 -24.74 -5.12 -0.57
C THR A 63 -24.49 -5.34 0.92
N LYS A 64 -23.54 -4.60 1.51
CA LYS A 64 -23.03 -4.78 2.87
C LYS A 64 -22.33 -6.12 3.12
N GLU A 65 -22.08 -6.91 2.08
CA GLU A 65 -21.32 -8.14 2.18
C GLU A 65 -19.90 -7.84 2.71
N ARG A 66 -19.39 -8.75 3.55
CA ARG A 66 -18.06 -8.63 4.15
C ARG A 66 -17.19 -9.79 3.69
N SER A 67 -16.03 -9.46 3.13
CA SER A 67 -15.00 -10.44 2.78
C SER A 67 -13.76 -10.17 3.63
N GLU A 68 -13.27 -11.19 4.33
CA GLU A 68 -12.06 -11.08 5.15
C GLU A 68 -10.82 -11.02 4.24
N LEU A 69 -9.97 -10.02 4.46
CA LEU A 69 -8.66 -9.96 3.81
C LEU A 69 -7.68 -10.78 4.64
N MET A 70 -7.25 -11.91 4.10
CA MET A 70 -6.15 -12.69 4.66
C MET A 70 -4.83 -12.17 4.09
N LEU A 71 -3.90 -11.82 4.97
CA LEU A 71 -2.50 -11.59 4.60
C LEU A 71 -1.76 -12.93 4.65
N LEU A 72 -0.81 -13.12 3.74
CA LEU A 72 0.04 -14.31 3.65
C LEU A 72 1.30 -14.16 4.51
#